data_AF-A0A9D1P8L3-F1
#
_entry.id   AF-A0A9D1P8L3-F1
#
_cell.length_a   1.000
_cell.length_b   1.000
_cell.length_c   1.000
_cell.angle_alpha   90.00
_cell.angle_beta   90.00
_cell.angle_gamma   90.00
#
_symmetry.space_group_name_H-M   'P 1'
#
loop_
_entity.id
_entity.type
_entity.pdbx_description
1 polymer ?
#
loop_
_entity_poly.entity_id
_entity_poly.type
_entity_poly.pdbx_seq_one_letter_code
_entity_poly.pdbx_strand_id
1 'polypeptide(L)'
;MRSVKPGRGPSMMGGIGAVIAIVFGIVWTLSAAQMGAPGFFPLFGVLFILVGVVQAVYNFKNAGSKNRFSAFDITEEGEEPDPLNERFGAEEERTESASGAAGYCPYCGAAVEKDFAYCGKCGKKLPR
;
A
#
# COMPACT_ATOMS: atom_id res chain seq x y z
N MET A 1 3.08 4.30 -11.66
CA MET A 1 1.94 3.90 -10.78
C MET A 1 1.67 4.87 -9.63
N ARG A 2 0.40 5.21 -9.35
CA ARG A 2 -0.04 6.00 -8.17
C ARG A 2 -0.96 5.14 -7.31
N SER A 3 -0.87 5.22 -5.97
CA SER A 3 -1.73 4.41 -5.08
C SER A 3 -2.68 5.24 -4.21
N VAL A 4 -3.92 4.77 -4.06
CA VAL A 4 -4.95 5.36 -3.19
C VAL A 4 -4.97 4.61 -1.86
N LYS A 5 -4.77 5.31 -0.74
CA LYS A 5 -4.77 4.68 0.59
C LYS A 5 -6.18 4.67 1.21
N PRO A 6 -6.59 3.59 1.91
CA PRO A 6 -7.87 3.54 2.60
C PRO A 6 -7.92 4.54 3.75
N GLY A 7 -9.13 5.06 4.02
CA GLY A 7 -9.38 6.00 5.11
C GLY A 7 -9.09 5.40 6.49
N ARG A 8 -8.61 6.23 7.42
CA ARG A 8 -8.31 5.79 8.81
C ARG A 8 -9.55 5.40 9.59
N GLY A 9 -10.66 6.12 9.41
CA GLY A 9 -11.95 5.82 10.04
C GLY A 9 -12.50 4.44 9.63
N PRO A 10 -12.67 4.16 8.32
CA PRO A 10 -13.07 2.83 7.85
C PRO A 10 -12.13 1.71 8.28
N SER A 11 -10.81 1.95 8.27
CA SER A 11 -9.83 0.97 8.75
C SER A 11 -10.00 0.70 10.25
N MET A 12 -10.20 1.73 11.08
CA MET A 12 -10.44 1.57 12.52
C MET A 12 -11.74 0.79 12.79
N MET A 13 -12.84 1.14 12.11
CA MET A 13 -14.11 0.45 12.24
C MET A 13 -13.99 -1.03 11.84
N GLY A 14 -13.28 -1.32 10.76
CA GLY A 14 -12.99 -2.70 10.34
C GLY A 14 -12.15 -3.46 11.37
N GLY A 15 -11.22 -2.80 12.07
CA GLY A 15 -10.43 -3.40 13.15
C GLY A 15 -11.29 -3.75 14.36
N ILE A 16 -12.18 -2.85 14.78
CA ILE A 16 -13.14 -3.11 15.87
C ILE A 16 -14.08 -4.25 15.50
N GLY A 17 -14.61 -4.26 14.27
CA GLY A 17 -15.46 -5.35 13.78
C GLY A 17 -14.75 -6.72 13.81
N ALA A 18 -13.45 -6.74 13.50
CA ALA A 18 -12.65 -7.95 13.57
C ALA A 18 -12.47 -8.47 15.01
N VAL A 19 -12.30 -7.58 16.00
CA VAL A 19 -12.26 -7.96 17.43
C VAL A 19 -13.58 -8.60 17.86
N ILE A 20 -14.70 -8.01 17.45
CA ILE A 20 -16.04 -8.55 17.74
C ILE A 20 -16.18 -9.96 17.12
N ALA A 21 -15.73 -10.16 15.89
CA ALA A 21 -15.76 -11.46 15.23
C ALA A 21 -14.92 -12.53 15.96
N ILE A 22 -13.76 -12.15 16.52
CA ILE A 22 -12.93 -13.06 17.34
C ILE A 22 -13.69 -13.47 18.61
N VAL A 23 -14.26 -12.51 19.32
CA VAL A 23 -15.05 -12.77 20.54
C VAL A 23 -16.22 -13.70 20.22
N PHE A 24 -16.92 -13.43 19.12
CA PHE A 24 -18.01 -14.29 18.64
C PHE A 24 -17.53 -15.70 18.32
N GLY A 25 -16.41 -15.86 17.61
CA GLY A 25 -15.84 -17.17 17.29
C GLY A 25 -15.47 -17.99 18.53
N ILE A 26 -14.94 -17.33 19.58
CA ILE A 26 -14.67 -17.98 20.88
C ILE A 26 -15.97 -18.48 21.52
N VAL A 27 -16.96 -17.60 21.62
CA VAL A 27 -18.27 -17.94 22.19
C VAL A 27 -18.93 -19.08 21.41
N TRP A 28 -18.90 -19.03 20.08
CA TRP A 28 -19.43 -20.07 19.21
C TRP A 28 -18.75 -21.42 19.44
N THR A 29 -17.41 -21.44 19.47
CA THR A 29 -16.64 -22.68 19.64
C THR A 29 -16.98 -23.37 20.95
N LEU A 30 -17.02 -22.60 22.04
CA LEU A 30 -17.34 -23.13 23.38
C LEU A 30 -18.79 -23.61 23.45
N SER A 31 -19.73 -22.81 22.92
CA SER A 31 -21.15 -23.15 22.95
C SER A 31 -21.45 -24.40 22.11
N ALA A 32 -20.90 -24.49 20.90
CA ALA A 32 -21.07 -25.65 20.02
C ALA A 32 -20.48 -26.93 20.63
N ALA A 33 -19.30 -26.83 21.26
CA ALA A 33 -18.68 -27.98 21.93
C ALA A 33 -19.51 -28.46 23.13
N GLN A 34 -20.10 -27.54 23.90
CA GLN A 34 -20.91 -27.88 25.07
C GLN A 34 -22.28 -28.46 24.71
N MET A 35 -22.88 -28.06 23.59
CA MET A 35 -24.19 -28.55 23.15
C MET A 35 -24.15 -29.92 22.45
N GLY A 36 -22.98 -30.57 22.37
CA GLY A 36 -22.85 -31.85 21.66
C GLY A 36 -23.12 -31.74 20.16
N ALA A 37 -22.85 -30.57 19.56
CA ALA A 37 -23.00 -30.37 18.13
C ALA A 37 -22.10 -31.37 17.35
N PRO A 38 -22.44 -31.68 16.08
CA PRO A 38 -21.60 -32.53 15.24
C PRO A 38 -20.13 -32.09 15.28
N GLY A 39 -19.19 -33.05 15.29
CA GLY A 39 -17.79 -32.78 15.64
C GLY A 39 -17.06 -31.73 14.80
N PHE A 40 -17.55 -31.39 13.60
CA PHE A 40 -17.00 -30.33 12.76
C PHE A 40 -17.56 -28.92 13.09
N PHE A 41 -18.67 -28.83 13.79
CA PHE A 41 -19.41 -27.59 14.01
C PHE A 41 -18.66 -26.53 14.85
N PRO A 42 -17.90 -26.91 15.91
CA PRO A 42 -17.03 -25.98 16.62
C PRO A 42 -15.89 -25.42 15.75
N LEU A 43 -15.49 -26.11 14.68
CA LEU A 43 -14.40 -25.66 13.79
C LEU A 43 -14.76 -24.36 13.06
N PHE A 44 -16.04 -24.09 12.83
CA PHE A 44 -16.47 -22.79 12.28
C PHE A 44 -16.11 -21.63 13.21
N GLY A 45 -16.23 -21.81 14.53
CA GLY A 45 -15.82 -20.78 15.48
C GLY A 45 -14.31 -20.51 15.43
N VAL A 46 -13.50 -21.57 15.27
CA VAL A 46 -12.05 -21.45 15.03
C VAL A 46 -11.76 -20.69 13.72
N LEU A 47 -12.51 -20.98 12.66
CA LEU A 47 -12.40 -20.25 11.39
C LEU A 47 -12.68 -18.75 11.56
N PHE A 48 -13.73 -18.39 12.29
CA PHE A 48 -14.05 -16.98 12.60
C PHE A 48 -12.91 -16.29 13.37
N ILE A 49 -12.29 -16.97 14.32
CA ILE A 49 -11.14 -16.44 15.06
C ILE A 49 -9.97 -16.19 14.11
N LEU A 50 -9.63 -17.16 13.25
CA LEU A 50 -8.51 -17.03 12.31
C LEU A 50 -8.72 -15.86 11.33
N VAL A 51 -9.90 -15.79 10.71
CA VAL A 51 -10.25 -14.70 9.78
C VAL A 51 -10.27 -13.35 10.53
N GLY A 52 -10.86 -13.32 11.72
CA GLY A 52 -10.89 -12.13 12.57
C GLY A 52 -9.50 -11.62 12.94
N VAL A 53 -8.55 -12.50 13.27
CA VAL A 53 -7.17 -12.10 13.57
C VAL A 53 -6.49 -11.47 12.35
N VAL A 54 -6.58 -12.09 11.17
CA VAL A 54 -6.03 -11.53 9.93
C VAL A 54 -6.62 -10.14 9.64
N GLN A 55 -7.95 -10.02 9.79
CA GLN A 55 -8.65 -8.77 9.53
C GLN A 55 -8.31 -7.68 10.55
N ALA A 56 -8.16 -8.02 11.83
CA ALA A 56 -7.76 -7.11 12.89
C ALA A 56 -6.36 -6.56 12.64
N VAL A 57 -5.40 -7.44 12.32
CA VAL A 57 -4.01 -7.05 12.00
C VAL A 57 -3.98 -6.10 10.80
N TYR A 58 -4.66 -6.45 9.70
CA TYR A 58 -4.69 -5.62 8.49
C TYR A 58 -5.29 -4.22 8.77
N ASN A 59 -6.45 -4.18 9.41
CA ASN A 59 -7.21 -2.96 9.63
C ASN A 59 -6.57 -2.02 10.66
N PHE A 60 -6.10 -2.54 11.80
CA PHE A 60 -5.41 -1.70 12.79
C PHE A 60 -4.07 -1.19 12.27
N LYS A 61 -3.34 -2.01 11.49
CA LYS A 61 -2.13 -1.56 10.80
C LYS A 61 -2.45 -0.42 9.83
N ASN A 62 -3.53 -0.50 9.05
CA ASN A 62 -3.94 0.59 8.16
C ASN A 62 -4.49 1.82 8.89
N ALA A 63 -5.09 1.67 10.06
CA ALA A 63 -5.58 2.81 10.84
C ALA A 63 -4.43 3.65 11.47
N GLY A 64 -3.38 2.96 11.96
CA GLY A 64 -2.29 3.58 12.71
C GLY A 64 -0.99 3.86 11.93
N SER A 65 -0.73 3.16 10.83
CA SER A 65 0.55 3.29 10.11
C SER A 65 0.67 4.60 9.32
N LYS A 66 1.90 5.09 9.20
CA LYS A 66 2.25 6.20 8.28
C LYS A 66 2.16 5.74 6.82
N ASN A 67 2.71 4.55 6.55
CA ASN A 67 2.69 3.90 5.23
C ASN A 67 1.67 2.75 5.23
N ARG A 68 0.52 3.01 4.60
CA ARG A 68 -0.64 2.12 4.56
C ARG A 68 -0.66 1.27 3.29
N PHE A 69 -1.32 0.12 3.35
CA PHE A 69 -1.57 -0.68 2.15
C PHE A 69 -2.45 0.11 1.17
N SER A 70 -2.17 -0.05 -0.13
CA SER A 70 -2.97 0.55 -1.20
C SER A 70 -4.34 -0.13 -1.27
N ALA A 71 -5.39 0.65 -1.50
CA ALA A 71 -6.70 0.13 -1.86
C ALA A 71 -6.82 -0.02 -3.38
N PHE A 72 -6.19 0.87 -4.14
CA PHE A 72 -6.22 0.88 -5.60
C PHE A 72 -4.90 1.41 -6.13
N ASP A 73 -4.39 0.76 -7.15
CA ASP A 73 -3.24 1.23 -7.93
C ASP A 73 -3.75 1.77 -9.26
N ILE A 74 -3.32 2.99 -9.59
CA ILE A 74 -3.69 3.75 -10.77
C ILE A 74 -2.52 3.68 -11.73
N THR A 75 -2.78 3.14 -12.93
CA THR A 75 -1.86 3.07 -14.06
C THR A 75 -2.20 4.16 -15.08
N GLU A 76 -1.20 4.72 -15.78
CA GLU A 76 -1.43 5.71 -16.85
C GLU A 76 -1.53 5.02 -18.23
N GLU A 77 -2.11 5.71 -19.23
CA GLU A 77 -2.29 5.15 -20.58
C GLU A 77 -0.93 4.86 -21.24
N GLY A 78 -0.69 3.60 -21.60
CA GLY A 78 0.59 3.11 -22.15
C GLY A 78 1.50 2.42 -21.12
N GLU A 79 1.12 2.42 -19.83
CA GLU A 79 1.77 1.71 -18.73
C GLU A 79 0.94 0.46 -18.37
N GLU A 80 1.42 -0.75 -18.68
CA GLU A 80 0.73 -2.00 -18.35
C GLU A 80 1.75 -3.12 -18.10
N PRO A 81 1.54 -4.09 -17.20
CA PRO A 81 0.69 -4.16 -16.01
C PRO A 81 1.51 -4.40 -14.72
N ASP A 82 0.81 -4.50 -13.58
CA ASP A 82 1.35 -4.97 -12.30
C ASP A 82 0.94 -6.44 -11.96
N PRO A 83 1.85 -7.44 -12.07
CA PRO A 83 1.58 -8.85 -11.75
C PRO A 83 1.41 -9.34 -10.29
N LEU A 84 1.56 -8.51 -9.24
CA LEU A 84 1.27 -8.73 -7.79
C LEU A 84 2.09 -7.70 -6.94
N ASN A 85 2.17 -6.47 -7.40
CA ASN A 85 3.19 -5.43 -7.26
C ASN A 85 4.36 -5.40 -8.28
N GLU A 86 5.09 -6.45 -8.63
CA GLU A 86 4.78 -7.44 -9.67
C GLU A 86 4.99 -8.88 -9.15
N ARG A 87 5.07 -9.02 -7.82
CA ARG A 87 4.92 -10.28 -7.07
C ARG A 87 4.83 -10.10 -5.57
N PHE A 88 5.61 -9.20 -4.95
CA PHE A 88 5.48 -8.80 -3.51
C PHE A 88 6.21 -7.47 -3.17
N GLY A 89 6.56 -6.67 -4.18
CA GLY A 89 7.51 -5.55 -4.04
C GLY A 89 7.08 -4.42 -3.09
N ALA A 90 8.07 -3.96 -2.32
CA ALA A 90 8.27 -2.58 -1.89
C ALA A 90 9.76 -2.22 -2.05
N GLU A 91 10.10 -1.22 -2.89
CA GLU A 91 11.40 -0.48 -2.90
C GLU A 91 11.26 0.91 -3.60
N GLU A 92 10.20 1.70 -3.30
CA GLU A 92 9.82 2.88 -4.12
C GLU A 92 10.32 4.26 -3.67
N GLU A 93 11.10 4.43 -2.59
CA GLU A 93 11.57 5.79 -2.23
C GLU A 93 13.08 6.02 -2.34
N ARG A 94 13.88 5.05 -2.81
CA ARG A 94 15.31 5.26 -3.01
C ARG A 94 15.61 5.52 -4.49
N THR A 95 15.85 6.78 -4.83
CA THR A 95 16.67 7.23 -5.98
C THR A 95 15.98 7.65 -7.29
N GLU A 96 14.76 8.20 -7.28
CA GLU A 96 14.43 9.32 -8.20
C GLU A 96 14.43 10.69 -7.51
N SER A 97 14.89 10.68 -6.26
CA SER A 97 15.82 11.71 -5.80
C SER A 97 17.25 11.38 -6.26
N ALA A 98 17.44 10.89 -7.49
CA ALA A 98 18.64 11.20 -8.25
C ALA A 98 18.61 12.72 -8.49
N SER A 99 18.86 13.54 -7.46
CA SER A 99 20.18 14.12 -7.26
C SER A 99 20.75 14.64 -8.58
N GLY A 100 19.95 15.45 -9.27
CA GLY A 100 20.38 16.10 -10.49
C GLY A 100 19.29 16.85 -11.25
N ALA A 101 18.26 17.42 -10.59
CA ALA A 101 17.22 18.17 -11.29
C ALA A 101 17.86 19.29 -12.14
N ALA A 102 17.90 19.02 -13.43
CA ALA A 102 18.50 19.77 -14.52
C ALA A 102 17.85 21.14 -14.67
N GLY A 103 18.65 22.17 -14.94
CA GLY A 103 18.13 23.45 -15.43
C GLY A 103 17.75 23.34 -16.90
N TYR A 104 16.90 24.22 -17.41
CA TYR A 104 16.63 24.30 -18.85
C TYR A 104 17.44 25.44 -19.48
N CYS A 105 17.98 25.20 -20.67
CA CYS A 105 18.69 26.23 -21.42
C CYS A 105 17.73 27.36 -21.82
N PRO A 106 17.96 28.62 -21.39
CA PRO A 106 17.03 29.72 -21.64
C PRO A 106 16.94 30.12 -23.12
N TYR A 107 17.86 29.63 -23.96
CA TYR A 107 17.90 29.97 -25.37
C TYR A 107 17.18 28.99 -26.28
N CYS A 108 17.04 27.73 -25.87
CA CYS A 108 16.48 26.67 -26.72
C CYS A 108 15.57 25.67 -26.01
N GLY A 109 15.42 25.78 -24.69
CA GLY A 109 14.55 24.94 -23.87
C GLY A 109 15.06 23.51 -23.63
N ALA A 110 16.28 23.16 -24.05
CA ALA A 110 16.85 21.84 -23.78
C ALA A 110 17.17 21.68 -22.29
N ALA A 111 16.90 20.50 -21.72
CA ALA A 111 17.36 20.16 -20.38
C ALA A 111 18.89 20.12 -20.32
N VAL A 112 19.48 20.66 -19.25
CA VAL A 112 20.93 20.71 -19.02
C VAL A 112 21.24 20.46 -17.54
N GLU A 113 22.20 19.59 -17.28
CA GLU A 113 22.70 19.36 -15.93
C GLU A 113 23.47 20.58 -15.39
N LYS A 114 23.47 20.77 -14.07
CA LYS A 114 23.91 22.02 -13.42
C LYS A 114 25.39 22.37 -13.62
N ASP A 115 26.22 21.42 -14.03
CA ASP A 115 27.68 21.60 -14.10
C ASP A 115 28.21 21.97 -15.50
N PHE A 116 27.35 22.02 -16.52
CA PHE A 116 27.78 22.38 -17.87
C PHE A 116 27.89 23.90 -18.06
N ALA A 117 29.05 24.36 -18.53
CA ALA A 117 29.24 25.77 -18.90
C ALA A 117 28.54 26.15 -20.22
N TYR A 118 28.18 25.17 -21.05
CA TYR A 118 27.56 25.36 -22.37
C TYR A 118 26.43 24.35 -22.59
N CYS A 119 25.38 24.76 -23.30
CA CYS A 119 24.30 23.87 -23.67
C CYS A 119 24.74 22.89 -24.77
N GLY A 120 24.60 21.59 -24.52
CA GLY A 120 24.95 20.55 -25.50
C GLY A 120 24.11 20.56 -26.78
N LYS A 121 22.93 21.20 -26.78
CA LYS A 121 22.04 21.26 -27.95
C LYS A 121 22.30 22.47 -28.84
N CYS A 122 22.46 23.65 -28.26
CA CYS A 122 22.58 24.90 -29.03
C CYS A 122 23.96 25.57 -28.94
N GLY A 123 24.89 25.02 -28.15
CA GLY A 123 26.26 25.51 -28.00
C GLY A 123 26.42 26.82 -27.24
N LYS A 124 25.32 27.45 -26.79
CA LYS A 124 25.38 28.73 -26.05
C LYS A 124 25.84 28.52 -24.61
N LYS A 125 26.66 29.46 -24.12
CA LYS A 125 27.13 29.49 -22.73
C LYS A 125 25.93 29.67 -21.80
N LEU A 126 25.83 28.81 -20.78
CA LEU A 126 24.75 28.91 -19.81
C LEU A 126 25.03 30.04 -18.81
N PRO A 127 24.04 30.92 -18.55
CA PRO A 127 24.13 31.85 -17.44
C PRO A 127 24.07 31.02 -16.15
N ARG A 128 25.11 31.11 -15.32
CA ARG A 128 25.10 30.58 -13.96
C ARG A 128 24.34 31.51 -13.04
#